data_AF-A0A517WTM8-F1
#
_entry.id   AF-A0A517WTM8-F1
#
_cell.length_a   1.000
_cell.length_b   1.000
_cell.length_c   1.000
_cell.angle_alpha   90.00
_cell.angle_beta   90.00
_cell.angle_gamma   90.00
#
_symmetry.space_group_name_H-M   'P 1'
#
loop_
_entity.id
_entity.type
_entity.pdbx_description
1 polymer ?
#
loop_
_entity_poly.entity_id
_entity_poly.type
_entity_poly.pdbx_seq_one_letter_code
_entity_poly.pdbx_strand_id
1 'polypeptide(L)'
;MPIKVRCKECDTTFSVKDEAEGKRVRCKGCGTPIKVSARQKKKKRPSRGESSDTDDFLASFDIDKIEDKDSKICPRCGYDVDDEDIECANCGVDLSTGRMSEATRKKRRRKGPAVEEFYGKSWGDAYTFLGNHKGLAFKTFLYSFIASSLFFGAIFMMMWCHRTPPRAFWGFIAFVSIMAIPGWIWFIQTEVVRFALQKKAKLKRITFDFFLCSALGIKFIFWVILFSLPMQAVFGAMGYYYITNDNIPVGAIMIAVGFIPTFLMFPLAMPHMTMTDSSPAWMMHKLGKVFLNLAKPAIFWCIVFLITNLPAIGCLVGIGVMYGNDLDQFFSNVRYNSLIAADEQAKTEAEENKIKDFQPGEFVGKEPRTLDPKVLIVPSILWFFACLFYAPAMIFNARVNGLMALHSKPDLQLITKIQETKYVSKAVQKETGPPTARWKLALAGIGVGLVIGTGFFFLIPILPMMLLYVLLFIVAFTQIGCFFATLAKINSEEGLGLAILGFFISLYAYIMGWVYAKSDKDMGGTMMVWTLCIIVSTMMQLGVAYHAVAKAIEELPAVEAPADPADVPADQAAP
;
A
#
# COMPACT_ATOMS: atom_id res chain seq x y z
N MET A 1 -25.75 25.06 -34.81
CA MET A 1 -26.68 25.27 -35.94
C MET A 1 -26.91 26.76 -36.09
N PRO A 2 -26.65 27.35 -37.27
CA PRO A 2 -26.64 28.82 -37.44
C PRO A 2 -27.98 29.46 -37.04
N ILE A 3 -27.89 30.51 -36.21
CA ILE A 3 -29.04 31.22 -35.65
C ILE A 3 -29.55 32.22 -36.68
N LYS A 4 -30.81 32.09 -37.10
CA LYS A 4 -31.47 33.05 -38.01
C LYS A 4 -31.96 34.25 -37.19
N VAL A 5 -31.46 35.44 -37.51
CA VAL A 5 -31.80 36.70 -36.83
C VAL A 5 -32.46 37.63 -37.84
N ARG A 6 -33.56 38.27 -37.41
CA ARG A 6 -34.29 39.27 -38.18
C ARG A 6 -34.03 40.65 -37.58
N CYS A 7 -33.64 41.61 -38.39
CA CYS A 7 -33.54 43.01 -37.96
C CYS A 7 -34.95 43.60 -37.78
N LYS A 8 -35.21 44.30 -36.67
CA LYS A 8 -36.51 44.93 -36.44
C LYS A 8 -36.71 46.25 -37.20
N GLU A 9 -35.63 46.86 -37.65
CA GLU A 9 -35.68 48.18 -38.31
C GLU A 9 -35.77 48.09 -39.84
N CYS A 10 -35.10 47.12 -40.46
CA CYS A 10 -35.09 46.95 -41.92
C CYS A 10 -35.63 45.60 -42.40
N ASP A 11 -36.21 44.81 -41.48
CA ASP A 11 -36.82 43.48 -41.68
C ASP A 11 -35.95 42.42 -42.40
N THR A 12 -34.66 42.71 -42.60
CA THR A 12 -33.72 41.83 -43.28
C THR A 12 -33.35 40.64 -42.38
N THR A 13 -33.44 39.43 -42.92
CA THR A 13 -33.08 38.18 -42.21
C THR A 13 -31.71 37.68 -42.64
N PHE A 14 -30.85 37.33 -41.69
CA PHE A 14 -29.53 36.76 -41.97
C PHE A 14 -29.13 35.74 -40.89
N SER A 15 -28.26 34.80 -41.27
CA SER A 15 -27.76 33.76 -40.38
C SER A 15 -26.46 34.17 -39.72
N VAL A 16 -26.34 33.88 -38.43
CA VAL A 16 -25.14 34.16 -37.62
C VAL A 16 -24.62 32.86 -37.01
N LYS A 17 -23.29 32.74 -36.91
CA LYS A 17 -22.61 31.59 -36.27
C LYS A 17 -22.93 31.52 -34.77
N ASP A 18 -22.97 30.31 -34.23
CA ASP A 18 -23.35 30.02 -32.84
C ASP A 18 -22.50 30.77 -31.80
N GLU A 19 -21.25 31.11 -32.11
CA GLU A 19 -20.33 31.86 -31.24
C GLU A 19 -20.77 33.32 -30.97
N ALA A 20 -21.73 33.82 -31.75
CA ALA A 20 -22.34 35.13 -31.58
C ALA A 20 -23.57 35.10 -30.66
N GLU A 21 -23.92 33.94 -30.09
CA GLU A 21 -25.01 33.79 -29.14
C GLU A 21 -24.81 34.71 -27.91
N GLY A 22 -25.85 35.49 -27.58
CA GLY A 22 -25.82 36.46 -26.49
C GLY A 22 -25.04 37.76 -26.78
N LYS A 23 -24.33 37.86 -27.91
CA LYS A 23 -23.57 39.06 -28.32
C LYS A 23 -24.38 39.95 -29.26
N ARG A 24 -23.96 41.21 -29.41
CA ARG A 24 -24.56 42.16 -30.37
C ARG A 24 -23.83 42.08 -31.70
N VAL A 25 -24.57 41.92 -32.78
CA VAL A 25 -24.05 41.83 -34.15
C VAL A 25 -24.72 42.91 -34.98
N ARG A 26 -23.95 43.62 -35.81
CA ARG A 26 -24.51 44.67 -36.67
C ARG A 26 -25.33 44.06 -37.79
N CYS A 27 -26.48 44.69 -38.09
CA CYS A 27 -27.28 44.33 -39.23
C CYS A 27 -26.50 44.57 -40.54
N LYS A 28 -26.58 43.63 -41.49
CA LYS A 28 -25.99 43.81 -42.83
C LYS A 28 -26.74 44.84 -43.70
N GLY A 29 -28.00 45.13 -43.39
CA GLY A 29 -28.84 46.08 -44.14
C GLY A 29 -28.71 47.53 -43.65
N CYS A 30 -28.95 47.78 -42.35
CA CYS A 30 -28.97 49.13 -41.79
C CYS A 30 -27.83 49.46 -40.82
N GLY A 31 -26.93 48.52 -40.53
CA GLY A 31 -25.80 48.74 -39.61
C GLY A 31 -26.14 48.77 -38.11
N THR A 32 -27.42 48.83 -37.75
CA THR A 32 -27.88 48.89 -36.35
C THR A 32 -27.47 47.63 -35.56
N PRO A 33 -26.96 47.76 -34.32
CA PRO A 33 -26.56 46.62 -33.50
C PRO A 33 -27.76 45.82 -32.97
N ILE A 34 -27.91 44.57 -33.45
CA ILE A 34 -28.97 43.63 -33.05
C ILE A 34 -28.41 42.64 -32.03
N LYS A 35 -29.13 42.41 -30.92
CA LYS A 35 -28.76 41.39 -29.93
C LYS A 35 -29.24 40.02 -30.41
N VAL A 36 -28.32 39.05 -30.52
CA VAL A 36 -28.67 37.66 -30.86
C VAL A 36 -29.21 36.98 -29.61
N SER A 37 -30.43 36.46 -29.67
CA SER A 37 -31.09 35.84 -28.52
C SER A 37 -30.35 34.59 -28.08
N ALA A 38 -29.89 34.58 -26.82
CA ALA A 38 -29.45 33.34 -26.17
C ALA A 38 -30.66 32.43 -26.00
N ARG A 39 -30.48 31.13 -26.26
CA ARG A 39 -31.56 30.14 -26.13
C ARG A 39 -31.91 29.95 -24.65
N GLN A 40 -32.77 30.81 -24.12
CA GLN A 40 -33.41 30.64 -22.82
C GLN A 40 -34.82 30.09 -23.01
N LYS A 41 -35.13 29.01 -22.30
CA LYS A 41 -36.48 28.46 -22.12
C LYS A 41 -37.42 29.60 -21.73
N LYS A 42 -38.57 29.66 -22.42
CA LYS A 42 -39.61 30.70 -22.27
C LYS A 42 -40.06 30.84 -20.81
N LYS A 43 -39.95 32.04 -20.24
CA LYS A 43 -40.97 32.60 -19.34
C LYS A 43 -41.55 33.86 -20.00
N LYS A 44 -42.88 33.91 -20.12
CA LYS A 44 -43.65 35.09 -20.54
C LYS A 44 -43.76 36.04 -19.33
N ARG A 45 -43.62 37.34 -19.56
CA ARG A 45 -44.09 38.41 -18.67
C ARG A 45 -45.25 39.13 -19.38
N PRO A 46 -46.36 39.47 -18.69
CA PRO A 46 -47.28 40.49 -19.19
C PRO A 46 -46.89 41.89 -18.69
N SER A 47 -47.26 42.88 -19.48
CA SER A 47 -47.10 44.32 -19.24
C SER A 47 -48.17 44.87 -18.29
N ARG A 48 -47.86 45.93 -17.54
CA ARG A 48 -48.87 46.83 -16.98
C ARG A 48 -48.53 48.29 -17.33
N GLY A 49 -49.53 49.00 -17.83
CA GLY A 49 -49.50 50.42 -18.16
C GLY A 49 -49.67 51.33 -16.94
N GLU A 50 -49.62 52.62 -17.24
CA GLU A 50 -49.65 53.79 -16.35
C GLU A 50 -50.78 53.80 -15.30
N SER A 51 -50.50 54.42 -14.15
CA SER A 51 -51.43 55.35 -13.50
C SER A 51 -50.70 56.26 -12.49
N SER A 52 -51.25 57.47 -12.40
CA SER A 52 -50.93 58.63 -11.57
C SER A 52 -51.21 58.47 -10.07
N ASP A 53 -50.69 59.44 -9.29
CA ASP A 53 -50.92 59.74 -7.86
C ASP A 53 -52.35 59.55 -7.36
N THR A 54 -52.50 58.95 -6.18
CA THR A 54 -53.19 59.47 -4.97
C THR A 54 -53.25 58.39 -3.86
N ASP A 55 -53.21 58.84 -2.60
CA ASP A 55 -53.00 58.10 -1.35
C ASP A 55 -54.10 57.08 -0.95
N ASP A 56 -54.40 56.09 -1.79
CA ASP A 56 -55.31 54.96 -1.45
C ASP A 56 -54.76 53.57 -1.89
N PHE A 57 -53.44 53.48 -1.99
CA PHE A 57 -52.71 52.36 -2.59
C PHE A 57 -52.76 51.04 -1.80
N LEU A 58 -53.02 51.06 -0.50
CA LEU A 58 -52.90 49.85 0.35
C LEU A 58 -54.21 49.05 0.51
N ALA A 59 -55.37 49.64 0.18
CA ALA A 59 -56.68 48.98 0.40
C ALA A 59 -57.18 48.15 -0.80
N SER A 60 -56.54 48.26 -1.98
CA SER A 60 -56.91 47.54 -3.21
C SER A 60 -55.92 46.46 -3.66
N PHE A 61 -54.95 46.11 -2.81
CA PHE A 61 -54.05 44.98 -3.06
C PHE A 61 -54.79 43.66 -2.85
N ASP A 62 -55.42 43.19 -3.91
CA ASP A 62 -55.99 41.85 -4.05
C ASP A 62 -54.83 40.83 -4.10
N ILE A 63 -54.40 40.37 -2.93
CA ILE A 63 -53.24 39.48 -2.72
C ILE A 63 -53.36 38.20 -3.58
N ASP A 64 -54.58 37.75 -3.86
CA ASP A 64 -54.88 36.54 -4.64
C ASP A 64 -54.54 36.67 -6.14
N LYS A 65 -54.35 37.89 -6.66
CA LYS A 65 -53.99 38.14 -8.08
C LYS A 65 -52.50 38.32 -8.34
N ILE A 66 -51.69 38.48 -7.29
CA ILE A 66 -50.23 38.68 -7.38
C ILE A 66 -49.46 37.43 -6.97
N GLU A 67 -50.09 36.46 -6.31
CA GLU A 67 -49.48 35.17 -6.05
C GLU A 67 -49.24 34.41 -7.37
N ASP A 68 -47.96 34.30 -7.75
CA ASP A 68 -47.49 33.65 -8.98
C ASP A 68 -47.70 32.14 -8.84
N LYS A 69 -48.88 31.65 -9.28
CA LYS A 69 -49.31 30.23 -9.14
C LYS A 69 -48.42 29.23 -9.89
N ASP A 70 -47.52 29.72 -10.75
CA ASP A 70 -46.64 28.92 -11.61
C ASP A 70 -45.21 28.74 -11.04
N SER A 71 -44.94 29.13 -9.79
CA SER A 71 -43.64 28.88 -9.15
C SER A 71 -43.79 28.32 -7.74
N LYS A 72 -43.46 27.04 -7.58
CA LYS A 72 -43.26 26.45 -6.25
C LYS A 72 -41.89 26.80 -5.72
N ILE A 73 -41.85 27.17 -4.45
CA ILE A 73 -40.62 27.49 -3.74
C ILE A 73 -40.23 26.27 -2.88
N CYS A 74 -38.95 25.85 -2.87
CA CYS A 74 -38.49 24.77 -1.96
C CYS A 74 -38.83 25.19 -0.52
N PRO A 75 -39.64 24.41 0.22
CA PRO A 75 -40.11 24.78 1.56
C PRO A 75 -38.98 24.88 2.60
N ARG A 76 -37.77 24.44 2.24
CA ARG A 76 -36.59 24.44 3.12
C ARG A 76 -35.57 25.53 2.81
N CYS A 77 -35.34 25.84 1.54
CA CYS A 77 -34.25 26.74 1.14
C CYS A 77 -34.70 27.96 0.33
N GLY A 78 -35.99 28.09 0.03
CA GLY A 78 -36.49 29.24 -0.72
C GLY A 78 -36.07 29.29 -2.18
N TYR A 79 -35.62 28.16 -2.76
CA TYR A 79 -35.20 28.13 -4.17
C TYR A 79 -36.40 27.86 -5.07
N ASP A 80 -36.53 28.60 -6.16
CA ASP A 80 -37.58 28.40 -7.16
C ASP A 80 -37.40 27.04 -7.82
N VAL A 81 -38.46 26.23 -7.82
CA VAL A 81 -38.47 24.89 -8.40
C VAL A 81 -39.63 24.80 -9.37
N ASP A 82 -39.40 24.17 -10.52
CA ASP A 82 -40.46 23.96 -11.51
C ASP A 82 -41.50 22.96 -10.96
N ASP A 83 -42.75 23.09 -11.41
CA ASP A 83 -43.86 22.25 -10.91
C ASP A 83 -43.71 20.75 -11.17
N GLU A 84 -42.87 20.38 -12.15
CA GLU A 84 -42.57 18.99 -12.51
C GLU A 84 -41.44 18.37 -11.67
N ASP A 85 -40.67 19.18 -10.92
CA ASP A 85 -39.54 18.69 -10.15
C ASP A 85 -40.00 18.09 -8.82
N ILE A 86 -39.79 16.78 -8.66
CA ILE A 86 -40.13 16.07 -7.42
C ILE A 86 -39.14 16.43 -6.29
N GLU A 87 -37.87 16.65 -6.63
CA GLU A 87 -36.82 17.05 -5.68
C GLU A 87 -36.25 18.43 -6.06
N CYS A 88 -36.07 19.29 -5.06
CA CYS A 88 -35.45 20.59 -5.31
C CYS A 88 -33.98 20.45 -5.72
N ALA A 89 -33.60 21.05 -6.85
CA ALA A 89 -32.22 21.07 -7.36
C ALA A 89 -31.20 21.66 -6.38
N ASN A 90 -31.59 22.63 -5.55
CA ASN A 90 -30.69 23.33 -4.63
C ASN A 90 -30.63 22.70 -3.22
N CYS A 91 -31.76 22.26 -2.66
CA CYS A 91 -31.83 21.71 -1.29
C CYS A 91 -31.89 20.17 -1.26
N GLY A 92 -32.26 19.50 -2.36
CA GLY A 92 -32.41 18.04 -2.45
C GLY A 92 -33.55 17.50 -1.58
N VAL A 93 -34.48 18.36 -1.21
CA VAL A 93 -35.67 18.03 -0.44
C VAL A 93 -36.76 17.69 -1.44
N ASP A 94 -37.48 16.61 -1.14
CA ASP A 94 -38.68 16.25 -1.90
C ASP A 94 -39.76 17.29 -1.61
N LEU A 95 -40.28 17.93 -2.67
CA LEU A 95 -41.23 19.04 -2.56
C LEU A 95 -42.56 18.60 -1.96
N SER A 96 -42.90 17.32 -2.09
CA SER A 96 -44.15 16.77 -1.56
C SER A 96 -44.10 16.47 -0.07
N THR A 97 -42.96 15.98 0.43
CA THR A 97 -42.82 15.51 1.82
C THR A 97 -42.06 16.49 2.73
N GLY A 98 -41.39 17.51 2.16
CA GLY A 98 -40.54 18.45 2.90
C GLY A 98 -39.33 17.79 3.57
N ARG A 99 -39.10 16.50 3.32
CA ARG A 99 -37.98 15.71 3.84
C ARG A 99 -37.02 15.39 2.71
N MET A 100 -35.73 15.26 3.02
CA MET A 100 -34.79 14.73 2.03
C MET A 100 -34.98 13.23 1.92
N SER A 101 -35.03 12.72 0.69
CA SER A 101 -34.95 11.28 0.44
C SER A 101 -33.66 10.72 1.06
N GLU A 102 -33.70 9.47 1.56
CA GLU A 102 -32.52 8.85 2.18
C GLU A 102 -31.33 8.80 1.22
N ALA A 103 -31.61 8.57 -0.07
CA ALA A 103 -30.62 8.59 -1.14
C ALA A 103 -29.94 9.97 -1.27
N THR A 104 -30.71 11.05 -1.30
CA THR A 104 -30.18 12.42 -1.45
C THR A 104 -29.49 12.90 -0.17
N ARG A 105 -29.98 12.50 1.01
CA ARG A 105 -29.30 12.71 2.31
C ARG A 105 -27.96 11.97 2.37
N LYS A 106 -27.89 10.74 1.87
CA LYS A 106 -26.65 9.94 1.76
C LYS A 106 -25.69 10.56 0.76
N LYS A 107 -26.16 11.02 -0.40
CA LYS A 107 -25.36 11.70 -1.43
C LYS A 107 -24.73 13.00 -0.93
N ARG A 108 -25.49 13.84 -0.20
CA ARG A 108 -24.96 15.09 0.41
C ARG A 108 -23.99 14.83 1.55
N ARG A 109 -24.25 13.83 2.41
CA ARG A 109 -23.30 13.42 3.46
C ARG A 109 -21.97 12.94 2.88
N ARG A 110 -21.99 12.31 1.71
CA ARG A 110 -20.81 11.70 1.07
C ARG A 110 -19.79 12.68 0.48
N LYS A 111 -20.12 13.98 0.28
CA LYS A 111 -19.18 15.01 -0.26
C LYS A 111 -18.26 14.50 -1.39
N GLY A 112 -18.80 13.72 -2.33
CA GLY A 112 -18.06 13.07 -3.42
C GLY A 112 -18.99 12.50 -4.50
N PRO A 113 -18.46 12.22 -5.71
CA PRO A 113 -19.23 11.56 -6.79
C PRO A 113 -19.61 10.12 -6.40
N ALA A 114 -20.63 9.56 -7.03
CA ALA A 114 -21.17 8.25 -6.68
C ALA A 114 -20.15 7.12 -7.01
N VAL A 115 -20.05 6.11 -6.14
CA VAL A 115 -19.09 5.00 -6.31
C VAL A 115 -19.42 4.16 -7.55
N GLU A 116 -20.69 4.14 -7.96
CA GLU A 116 -21.16 3.41 -9.13
C GLU A 116 -20.62 4.03 -10.43
N GLU A 117 -20.39 5.34 -10.46
CA GLU A 117 -19.80 6.02 -11.62
C GLU A 117 -18.33 5.68 -11.84
N PHE A 118 -17.63 5.19 -10.80
CA PHE A 118 -16.22 4.83 -10.88
C PHE A 118 -15.97 3.70 -11.90
N TYR A 119 -16.80 2.65 -11.91
CA TYR A 119 -16.58 1.48 -12.76
C TYR A 119 -16.70 1.81 -14.25
N GLY A 120 -17.67 2.65 -14.63
CA GLY A 120 -17.87 3.05 -16.02
C GLY A 120 -16.88 4.12 -16.50
N LYS A 121 -16.44 5.01 -15.61
CA LYS A 121 -15.53 6.12 -15.97
C LYS A 121 -14.05 5.75 -15.91
N SER A 122 -13.69 4.74 -15.12
CA SER A 122 -12.29 4.36 -14.85
C SER A 122 -11.48 4.11 -16.11
N TRP A 123 -12.03 3.33 -17.06
CA TRP A 123 -11.34 2.98 -18.30
C TRP A 123 -11.12 4.18 -19.23
N GLY A 124 -12.20 4.91 -19.56
CA GLY A 124 -12.14 6.03 -20.50
C GLY A 124 -11.33 7.21 -19.99
N ASP A 125 -11.48 7.56 -18.70
CA ASP A 125 -10.73 8.66 -18.09
C ASP A 125 -9.25 8.31 -17.91
N ALA A 126 -8.92 7.07 -17.51
CA ALA A 126 -7.52 6.63 -17.42
C ALA A 126 -6.83 6.56 -18.79
N TYR A 127 -7.54 6.13 -19.84
CA TYR A 127 -7.00 6.13 -21.21
C TYR A 127 -6.77 7.56 -21.72
N THR A 128 -7.73 8.46 -21.49
CA THR A 128 -7.60 9.88 -21.84
C THR A 128 -6.44 10.53 -21.10
N PHE A 129 -6.28 10.23 -19.81
CA PHE A 129 -5.16 10.70 -19.00
C PHE A 129 -3.82 10.21 -19.53
N LEU A 130 -3.70 8.92 -19.86
CA LEU A 130 -2.50 8.36 -20.47
C LEU A 130 -2.18 9.03 -21.83
N GLY A 131 -3.20 9.27 -22.66
CA GLY A 131 -3.07 9.96 -23.94
C GLY A 131 -2.58 11.40 -23.81
N ASN A 132 -3.01 12.11 -22.77
CA ASN A 132 -2.56 13.47 -22.45
C ASN A 132 -1.15 13.50 -21.84
N HIS A 133 -0.68 12.39 -21.27
CA HIS A 133 0.59 12.28 -20.54
C HIS A 133 1.54 11.22 -21.14
N LYS A 134 1.57 11.04 -22.46
CA LYS A 134 2.48 10.11 -23.16
C LYS A 134 3.95 10.32 -22.81
N GLY A 135 4.37 11.58 -22.63
CA GLY A 135 5.75 11.90 -22.22
C GLY A 135 6.11 11.36 -20.84
N LEU A 136 5.15 11.24 -19.91
CA LEU A 136 5.37 10.62 -18.62
C LEU A 136 5.51 9.10 -18.75
N ALA A 137 4.75 8.47 -19.66
CA ALA A 137 4.87 7.03 -19.97
C ALA A 137 6.24 6.70 -20.56
N PHE A 138 6.68 7.48 -21.56
CA PHE A 138 7.99 7.30 -22.16
C PHE A 138 9.13 7.48 -21.16
N LYS A 139 9.04 8.51 -20.30
CA LYS A 139 10.00 8.71 -19.21
C LYS A 139 10.01 7.53 -18.23
N THR A 140 8.84 7.05 -17.83
CA THR A 140 8.70 5.89 -16.94
C THR A 140 9.34 4.65 -17.53
N PHE A 141 9.12 4.42 -18.83
CA PHE A 141 9.79 3.34 -19.56
C PHE A 141 11.31 3.51 -19.52
N LEU A 142 11.83 4.67 -19.90
CA LEU A 142 13.27 4.93 -19.95
C LEU A 142 13.92 4.76 -18.58
N TYR A 143 13.31 5.30 -17.51
CA TYR A 143 13.83 5.18 -16.16
C TYR A 143 13.79 3.75 -15.63
N SER A 144 12.68 3.03 -15.88
CA SER A 144 12.57 1.63 -15.46
C SER A 144 13.59 0.76 -16.22
N PHE A 145 13.75 0.99 -17.52
CA PHE A 145 14.73 0.29 -18.35
C PHE A 145 16.17 0.58 -17.86
N ILE A 146 16.57 1.84 -17.70
CA ILE A 146 17.91 2.19 -17.21
C ILE A 146 18.16 1.60 -15.82
N ALA A 147 17.22 1.75 -14.87
CA ALA A 147 17.38 1.22 -13.53
C ALA A 147 17.51 -0.32 -13.53
N SER A 148 16.69 -1.01 -14.34
CA SER A 148 16.76 -2.46 -14.47
C SER A 148 18.04 -2.95 -15.16
N SER A 149 18.52 -2.27 -16.20
CA SER A 149 19.79 -2.60 -16.86
C SER A 149 20.97 -2.39 -15.93
N LEU A 150 20.97 -1.31 -15.13
CA LEU A 150 21.97 -1.11 -14.08
C LEU A 150 21.90 -2.21 -13.02
N PHE A 151 20.70 -2.64 -12.63
CA PHE A 151 20.53 -3.75 -11.70
C PHE A 151 21.11 -5.07 -12.24
N PHE A 152 20.74 -5.48 -13.45
CA PHE A 152 21.26 -6.73 -14.03
C PHE A 152 22.76 -6.66 -14.30
N GLY A 153 23.26 -5.53 -14.81
CA GLY A 153 24.70 -5.32 -14.99
C GLY A 153 25.47 -5.36 -13.67
N ALA A 154 24.92 -4.77 -12.61
CA ALA A 154 25.52 -4.81 -11.28
C ALA A 154 25.48 -6.21 -10.65
N ILE A 155 24.40 -6.99 -10.85
CA ILE A 155 24.35 -8.40 -10.44
C ILE A 155 25.40 -9.22 -11.18
N PHE A 156 25.51 -9.05 -12.50
CA PHE A 156 26.52 -9.73 -13.30
C PHE A 156 27.92 -9.41 -12.78
N MET A 157 28.24 -8.13 -12.56
CA MET A 157 29.53 -7.71 -12.00
C MET A 157 29.76 -8.23 -10.57
N MET A 158 28.72 -8.29 -9.74
CA MET A 158 28.78 -8.87 -8.40
C MET A 158 29.11 -10.38 -8.44
N MET A 159 28.58 -11.11 -9.43
CA MET A 159 28.89 -12.53 -9.63
C MET A 159 30.25 -12.75 -10.32
N TRP A 160 30.70 -11.79 -11.12
CA TRP A 160 31.98 -11.84 -11.83
C TRP A 160 33.17 -11.51 -10.92
N CYS A 161 33.03 -10.50 -10.05
CA CYS A 161 34.11 -10.07 -9.15
C CYS A 161 34.33 -11.09 -8.03
N HIS A 162 35.55 -11.62 -7.93
CA HIS A 162 35.96 -12.54 -6.88
C HIS A 162 36.33 -11.82 -5.56
N ARG A 163 36.92 -10.62 -5.64
CA ARG A 163 37.29 -9.83 -4.45
C ARG A 163 36.07 -9.24 -3.75
N THR A 164 36.09 -9.25 -2.41
CA THR A 164 34.96 -8.79 -1.59
C THR A 164 34.64 -7.29 -1.71
N PRO A 165 35.60 -6.33 -1.80
CA PRO A 165 35.23 -4.91 -1.87
C PRO A 165 34.51 -4.53 -3.19
N PRO A 166 35.01 -4.90 -4.40
CA PRO A 166 34.26 -4.68 -5.63
C PRO A 166 32.90 -5.40 -5.65
N ARG A 167 32.85 -6.63 -5.12
CA ARG A 167 31.61 -7.39 -5.03
C ARG A 167 30.56 -6.68 -4.17
N ALA A 168 30.95 -6.15 -3.01
CA ALA A 168 30.07 -5.37 -2.14
C ALA A 168 29.61 -4.06 -2.81
N PHE A 169 30.51 -3.37 -3.52
CA PHE A 169 30.19 -2.16 -4.27
C PHE A 169 29.11 -2.41 -5.35
N TRP A 170 29.29 -3.45 -6.16
CA TRP A 170 28.30 -3.83 -7.17
C TRP A 170 27.00 -4.33 -6.56
N GLY A 171 27.06 -5.06 -5.45
CA GLY A 171 25.88 -5.45 -4.67
C GLY A 171 25.08 -4.24 -4.17
N PHE A 172 25.75 -3.19 -3.69
CA PHE A 172 25.11 -1.94 -3.28
C PHE A 172 24.44 -1.22 -4.47
N ILE A 173 25.14 -1.12 -5.62
CA ILE A 173 24.53 -0.54 -6.83
C ILE A 173 23.31 -1.34 -7.27
N ALA A 174 23.40 -2.67 -7.29
CA ALA A 174 22.27 -3.53 -7.62
C ALA A 174 21.09 -3.26 -6.69
N PHE A 175 21.34 -3.19 -5.38
CA PHE A 175 20.32 -2.89 -4.37
C PHE A 175 19.65 -1.53 -4.61
N VAL A 176 20.41 -0.45 -4.81
CA VAL A 176 19.84 0.88 -5.05
C VAL A 176 19.05 0.90 -6.36
N SER A 177 19.58 0.30 -7.43
CA SER A 177 18.92 0.23 -8.73
C SER A 177 17.60 -0.53 -8.71
N ILE A 178 17.50 -1.66 -8.01
CA ILE A 178 16.24 -2.40 -7.89
C ILE A 178 15.24 -1.67 -6.98
N MET A 179 15.68 -0.89 -5.99
CA MET A 179 14.79 -0.04 -5.18
C MET A 179 14.17 1.12 -5.97
N ALA A 180 14.85 1.63 -7.00
CA ALA A 180 14.35 2.75 -7.78
C ALA A 180 13.02 2.44 -8.49
N ILE A 181 12.81 1.18 -8.92
CA ILE A 181 11.58 0.75 -9.63
C ILE A 181 10.32 0.81 -8.72
N PRO A 182 10.24 0.10 -7.57
CA PRO A 182 9.08 0.19 -6.68
C PRO A 182 8.92 1.59 -6.09
N GLY A 183 10.02 2.31 -5.87
CA GLY A 183 9.98 3.70 -5.43
C GLY A 183 9.34 4.63 -6.44
N TRP A 184 9.62 4.43 -7.73
CA TRP A 184 8.96 5.16 -8.81
C TRP A 184 7.47 4.84 -8.90
N ILE A 185 7.07 3.57 -8.72
CA ILE A 185 5.65 3.18 -8.61
C ILE A 185 4.99 3.96 -7.47
N TRP A 186 5.60 3.93 -6.28
CA TRP A 186 5.08 4.61 -5.11
C TRP A 186 4.93 6.11 -5.34
N PHE A 187 5.92 6.74 -5.96
CA PHE A 187 5.92 8.15 -6.29
C PHE A 187 4.79 8.51 -7.28
N ILE A 188 4.67 7.78 -8.39
CA ILE A 188 3.62 8.04 -9.40
C ILE A 188 2.23 7.81 -8.81
N GLN A 189 2.03 6.74 -8.06
CA GLN A 189 0.76 6.45 -7.39
C GLN A 189 0.38 7.57 -6.41
N THR A 190 1.31 8.02 -5.55
CA THR A 190 1.03 9.09 -4.60
C THR A 190 0.74 10.43 -5.28
N GLU A 191 1.51 10.84 -6.29
CA GLU A 191 1.29 12.11 -6.97
C GLU A 191 0.00 12.12 -7.81
N VAL A 192 -0.31 11.04 -8.52
CA VAL A 192 -1.54 10.95 -9.33
C VAL A 192 -2.79 10.89 -8.44
N VAL A 193 -2.73 10.16 -7.31
CA VAL A 193 -3.83 10.14 -6.33
C VAL A 193 -4.02 11.51 -5.68
N ARG A 194 -2.93 12.18 -5.29
CA ARG A 194 -2.98 13.56 -4.75
C ARG A 194 -3.58 14.52 -5.76
N PHE A 195 -3.19 14.41 -7.03
CA PHE A 195 -3.73 15.22 -8.12
C PHE A 195 -5.24 15.00 -8.30
N ALA A 196 -5.70 13.74 -8.28
CA ALA A 196 -7.12 13.40 -8.38
C ALA A 196 -7.92 13.95 -7.19
N LEU A 197 -7.40 13.82 -5.96
CA LEU A 197 -8.05 14.33 -4.75
C LEU A 197 -8.12 15.86 -4.70
N GLN A 198 -7.13 16.56 -5.27
CA GLN A 198 -7.09 18.02 -5.34
C GLN A 198 -7.88 18.60 -6.54
N LYS A 199 -8.42 17.76 -7.43
CA LYS A 199 -9.17 18.16 -8.64
C LYS A 199 -8.42 19.22 -9.49
N LYS A 200 -7.09 19.16 -9.53
CA LYS A 200 -6.28 20.09 -10.32
C LYS A 200 -6.40 19.78 -11.82
N ALA A 201 -6.26 20.80 -12.67
CA ALA A 201 -6.39 20.65 -14.12
C ALA A 201 -5.10 20.19 -14.82
N LYS A 202 -3.92 20.42 -14.23
CA LYS A 202 -2.61 20.06 -14.80
C LYS A 202 -1.69 19.43 -13.75
N LEU A 203 -1.04 18.34 -14.11
CA LEU A 203 0.00 17.71 -13.30
C LEU A 203 1.23 18.63 -13.26
N LYS A 204 1.82 18.85 -12.08
CA LYS A 204 3.12 19.52 -11.97
C LYS A 204 4.14 18.72 -12.77
N ARG A 205 5.12 19.39 -13.40
CA ARG A 205 6.20 18.70 -14.12
C ARG A 205 6.91 17.76 -13.15
N ILE A 206 6.75 16.45 -13.35
CA ILE A 206 7.41 15.43 -12.56
C ILE A 206 8.84 15.28 -13.09
N THR A 207 9.80 15.53 -12.21
CA THR A 207 11.22 15.23 -12.41
C THR A 207 11.53 13.92 -11.71
N PHE A 208 12.18 13.00 -12.43
CA PHE A 208 12.69 11.79 -11.81
C PHE A 208 13.96 12.11 -11.04
N ASP A 209 14.00 11.63 -9.81
CA ASP A 209 15.16 11.69 -8.95
C ASP A 209 15.43 10.25 -8.48
N PHE A 210 16.57 9.72 -8.89
CA PHE A 210 16.95 8.34 -8.66
C PHE A 210 17.09 8.01 -7.16
N PHE A 211 17.65 8.92 -6.37
CA PHE A 211 17.84 8.71 -4.94
C PHE A 211 16.54 8.83 -4.17
N LEU A 212 15.71 9.82 -4.51
CA LEU A 212 14.38 9.95 -3.92
C LEU A 212 13.52 8.71 -4.23
N CYS A 213 13.56 8.21 -5.47
CA CYS A 213 12.87 6.98 -5.84
C CYS A 213 13.42 5.80 -5.02
N SER A 214 14.73 5.63 -4.94
CA SER A 214 15.33 4.54 -4.17
C SER A 214 14.92 4.56 -2.69
N ALA A 215 14.87 5.74 -2.05
CA ALA A 215 14.40 5.90 -0.68
C ALA A 215 12.91 5.56 -0.52
N LEU A 216 12.06 5.97 -1.48
CA LEU A 216 10.65 5.57 -1.52
C LEU A 216 10.49 4.07 -1.82
N GLY A 217 11.45 3.45 -2.51
CA GLY A 217 11.51 2.01 -2.74
C GLY A 217 11.69 1.23 -1.44
N ILE A 218 12.57 1.69 -0.56
CA ILE A 218 12.72 1.12 0.79
C ILE A 218 11.39 1.22 1.55
N LYS A 219 10.71 2.37 1.48
CA LYS A 219 9.38 2.57 2.08
C LYS A 219 8.35 1.58 1.52
N PHE A 220 8.35 1.36 0.20
CA PHE A 220 7.48 0.40 -0.47
C PHE A 220 7.74 -1.02 0.04
N ILE A 221 9.00 -1.45 0.09
CA ILE A 221 9.35 -2.81 0.54
C ILE A 221 9.01 -3.00 2.01
N PHE A 222 9.33 -2.03 2.86
CA PHE A 222 8.98 -2.10 4.28
C PHE A 222 7.45 -2.21 4.47
N TRP A 223 6.68 -1.48 3.65
CA TRP A 223 5.22 -1.60 3.65
C TRP A 223 4.76 -3.00 3.19
N VAL A 224 5.33 -3.53 2.10
CA VAL A 224 5.02 -4.88 1.61
C VAL A 224 5.35 -5.93 2.67
N ILE A 225 6.53 -5.86 3.30
CA ILE A 225 6.93 -6.78 4.37
C ILE A 225 5.94 -6.66 5.52
N LEU A 226 5.69 -5.46 6.04
CA LEU A 226 4.81 -5.26 7.19
C LEU A 226 3.38 -5.78 6.96
N PHE A 227 2.83 -5.61 5.75
CA PHE A 227 1.49 -6.09 5.40
C PHE A 227 1.43 -7.55 5.00
N SER A 228 2.48 -8.08 4.34
CA SER A 228 2.50 -9.48 3.92
C SER A 228 2.92 -10.42 5.04
N LEU A 229 3.72 -9.97 6.00
CA LEU A 229 4.36 -10.81 7.02
C LEU A 229 3.38 -11.70 7.79
N PRO A 230 2.20 -11.25 8.27
CA PRO A 230 1.27 -12.14 8.95
C PRO A 230 0.81 -13.32 8.08
N MET A 231 0.62 -13.08 6.79
CA MET A 231 0.17 -14.09 5.83
C MET A 231 1.34 -14.91 5.31
N GLN A 232 2.50 -14.29 5.09
CA GLN A 232 3.73 -14.97 4.71
C GLN A 232 4.29 -15.84 5.82
N ALA A 233 4.04 -15.53 7.10
CA ALA A 233 4.41 -16.43 8.18
C ALA A 233 3.71 -17.80 8.02
N VAL A 234 2.46 -17.82 7.56
CA VAL A 234 1.73 -19.07 7.31
C VAL A 234 2.06 -19.63 5.94
N PHE A 235 1.75 -18.89 4.88
CA PHE A 235 1.85 -19.36 3.50
C PHE A 235 3.29 -19.43 2.99
N GLY A 236 4.17 -18.55 3.45
CA GLY A 236 5.58 -18.59 3.12
C GLY A 236 6.30 -19.74 3.80
N ALA A 237 5.96 -20.06 5.06
CA ALA A 237 6.48 -21.24 5.74
C ALA A 237 6.00 -22.54 5.09
N MET A 238 4.70 -22.63 4.76
CA MET A 238 4.16 -23.74 3.98
C MET A 238 4.83 -23.84 2.62
N GLY A 239 5.01 -22.71 1.94
CA GLY A 239 5.64 -22.67 0.63
C GLY A 239 7.09 -23.12 0.65
N TYR A 240 7.85 -22.68 1.64
CA TYR A 240 9.21 -23.14 1.90
C TYR A 240 9.24 -24.66 2.17
N TYR A 241 8.34 -25.17 3.02
CA TYR A 241 8.21 -26.60 3.28
C TYR A 241 7.99 -27.41 1.99
N TYR A 242 7.11 -26.96 1.09
CA TYR A 242 6.90 -27.64 -0.19
C TYR A 242 8.13 -27.55 -1.11
N ILE A 243 8.84 -26.42 -1.14
CA ILE A 243 10.08 -26.27 -1.93
C ILE A 243 11.16 -27.22 -1.42
N THR A 244 11.32 -27.35 -0.10
CA THR A 244 12.32 -28.25 0.50
C THR A 244 11.99 -29.73 0.32
N ASN A 245 10.74 -30.07 0.00
CA ASN A 245 10.29 -31.43 -0.32
C ASN A 245 10.10 -31.61 -1.84
N ASP A 246 10.93 -30.95 -2.64
CA ASP A 246 10.98 -31.03 -4.12
C ASP A 246 9.69 -30.66 -4.87
N ASN A 247 8.71 -30.04 -4.20
CA ASN A 247 7.50 -29.52 -4.82
C ASN A 247 7.56 -27.99 -5.00
N ILE A 248 8.50 -27.56 -5.84
CA ILE A 248 8.74 -26.15 -6.15
C ILE A 248 7.47 -25.42 -6.64
N PRO A 249 6.65 -25.98 -7.56
CA PRO A 249 5.47 -25.26 -8.07
C PRO A 249 4.45 -24.95 -6.98
N VAL A 250 4.11 -25.93 -6.14
CA VAL A 250 3.16 -25.73 -5.04
C VAL A 250 3.72 -24.75 -4.03
N GLY A 251 5.02 -24.86 -3.72
CA GLY A 251 5.64 -23.94 -2.78
C GLY A 251 5.68 -22.49 -3.26
N ALA A 252 5.98 -22.27 -4.55
CA ALA A 252 5.93 -20.94 -5.17
C ALA A 252 4.50 -20.35 -5.18
N ILE A 253 3.49 -21.17 -5.46
CA ILE A 253 2.08 -20.76 -5.40
C ILE A 253 1.70 -20.34 -3.98
N MET A 254 2.09 -21.10 -2.96
CA MET A 254 1.80 -20.75 -1.57
C MET A 254 2.44 -19.41 -1.19
N ILE A 255 3.71 -19.19 -1.52
CA ILE A 255 4.37 -17.89 -1.30
C ILE A 255 3.62 -16.77 -2.04
N ALA A 256 3.19 -16.99 -3.28
CA ALA A 256 2.42 -16.00 -4.04
C ALA A 256 1.06 -15.68 -3.39
N VAL A 257 0.36 -16.69 -2.86
CA VAL A 257 -0.89 -16.52 -2.11
C VAL A 257 -0.69 -15.63 -0.87
N GLY A 258 0.45 -15.77 -0.19
CA GLY A 258 0.82 -14.91 0.95
C GLY A 258 0.88 -13.41 0.62
N PHE A 259 1.10 -13.03 -0.64
CA PHE A 259 1.12 -11.63 -1.08
C PHE A 259 -0.24 -11.07 -1.51
N ILE A 260 -1.26 -11.91 -1.69
CA ILE A 260 -2.59 -11.48 -2.16
C ILE A 260 -3.18 -10.37 -1.27
N PRO A 261 -3.13 -10.46 0.08
CA PRO A 261 -3.71 -9.42 0.93
C PRO A 261 -3.00 -8.08 0.77
N THR A 262 -1.67 -8.08 0.66
CA THR A 262 -0.89 -6.87 0.38
C THR A 262 -1.30 -6.24 -0.95
N PHE A 263 -1.48 -7.06 -2.00
CA PHE A 263 -1.91 -6.60 -3.32
C PHE A 263 -3.33 -6.01 -3.30
N LEU A 264 -4.27 -6.64 -2.58
CA LEU A 264 -5.66 -6.15 -2.42
C LEU A 264 -5.74 -4.84 -1.61
N MET A 265 -4.86 -4.67 -0.63
CA MET A 265 -4.82 -3.50 0.24
C MET A 265 -4.11 -2.31 -0.40
N PHE A 266 -3.22 -2.55 -1.37
CA PHE A 266 -2.43 -1.52 -2.04
C PHE A 266 -3.25 -0.33 -2.57
N PRO A 267 -4.32 -0.50 -3.37
CA PRO A 267 -5.08 0.63 -3.88
C PRO A 267 -5.74 1.46 -2.77
N LEU A 268 -6.08 0.85 -1.63
CA LEU A 268 -6.65 1.56 -0.48
C LEU A 268 -5.58 2.27 0.36
N ALA A 269 -4.38 1.69 0.46
CA ALA A 269 -3.26 2.26 1.20
C ALA A 269 -2.75 3.56 0.55
N MET A 270 -2.66 3.60 -0.78
CA MET A 270 -2.07 4.74 -1.49
C MET A 270 -2.77 6.09 -1.19
N PRO A 271 -4.11 6.21 -1.19
CA PRO A 271 -4.81 7.41 -0.74
C PRO A 271 -4.40 7.88 0.65
N HIS A 272 -4.30 6.98 1.63
CA HIS A 272 -3.84 7.33 2.97
C HIS A 272 -2.38 7.78 2.98
N MET A 273 -1.51 7.17 2.16
CA MET A 273 -0.12 7.59 2.00
C MET A 273 0.06 8.98 1.37
N THR A 274 -0.97 9.51 0.69
CA THR A 274 -0.95 10.89 0.16
C THR A 274 -1.37 11.96 1.15
N MET A 275 -1.95 11.55 2.29
CA MET A 275 -2.40 12.46 3.34
C MET A 275 -1.24 12.92 4.22
N THR A 276 -1.49 13.95 5.03
CA THR A 276 -0.54 14.44 6.04
C THR A 276 -0.29 13.39 7.12
N ASP A 277 -1.34 12.70 7.56
CA ASP A 277 -1.24 11.52 8.41
C ASP A 277 -1.35 10.24 7.58
N SER A 278 -0.21 9.56 7.41
CA SER A 278 -0.14 8.27 6.72
C SER A 278 -0.34 7.06 7.63
N SER A 279 -0.47 7.26 8.96
CA SER A 279 -0.54 6.18 9.94
C SER A 279 -1.61 5.11 9.64
N PRO A 280 -2.83 5.44 9.14
CA PRO A 280 -3.82 4.41 8.85
C PRO A 280 -3.38 3.43 7.77
N ALA A 281 -2.53 3.87 6.83
CA ALA A 281 -1.98 3.03 5.77
C ALA A 281 -0.96 2.01 6.28
N TRP A 282 -0.39 2.22 7.46
CA TRP A 282 0.59 1.34 8.10
C TRP A 282 -0.05 0.32 9.06
N MET A 283 -1.34 0.48 9.36
CA MET A 283 -2.05 -0.35 10.33
C MET A 283 -2.99 -1.32 9.63
N MET A 284 -2.60 -2.59 9.53
CA MET A 284 -3.38 -3.64 8.87
C MET A 284 -4.84 -3.72 9.38
N HIS A 285 -5.07 -3.58 10.68
CA HIS A 285 -6.42 -3.63 11.26
C HIS A 285 -7.30 -2.42 10.88
N LYS A 286 -6.71 -1.22 10.69
CA LYS A 286 -7.46 -0.04 10.25
C LYS A 286 -7.78 -0.15 8.76
N LEU A 287 -6.77 -0.49 7.97
CA LEU A 287 -6.93 -0.65 6.52
C LEU A 287 -7.86 -1.83 6.17
N GLY A 288 -7.82 -2.91 6.96
CA GLY A 288 -8.72 -4.05 6.82
C GLY A 288 -10.19 -3.67 7.01
N LYS A 289 -10.51 -2.79 7.98
CA LYS A 289 -11.88 -2.27 8.14
C LYS A 289 -12.31 -1.43 6.94
N VAL A 290 -11.41 -0.62 6.38
CA VAL A 290 -11.68 0.16 5.16
C VAL A 290 -11.90 -0.77 3.97
N PHE A 291 -11.09 -1.83 3.85
CA PHE A 291 -11.22 -2.84 2.81
C PHE A 291 -12.56 -3.56 2.86
N LEU A 292 -13.05 -3.98 4.03
CA LEU A 292 -14.36 -4.63 4.11
C LEU A 292 -15.50 -3.75 3.57
N ASN A 293 -15.38 -2.42 3.70
CA ASN A 293 -16.36 -1.48 3.14
C ASN A 293 -16.13 -1.18 1.65
N LEU A 294 -14.88 -1.25 1.18
CA LEU A 294 -14.44 -0.86 -0.17
C LEU A 294 -13.84 -2.04 -0.97
N ALA A 295 -14.24 -3.28 -0.66
CA ALA A 295 -13.68 -4.47 -1.28
C ALA A 295 -13.95 -4.48 -2.79
N LYS A 296 -15.16 -4.09 -3.21
CA LYS A 296 -15.54 -4.08 -4.64
C LYS A 296 -14.68 -3.10 -5.47
N PRO A 297 -14.52 -1.82 -5.10
CA PRO A 297 -13.58 -0.93 -5.79
C PRO A 297 -12.13 -1.42 -5.78
N ALA A 298 -11.65 -1.96 -4.65
CA ALA A 298 -10.28 -2.46 -4.53
C ALA A 298 -10.01 -3.66 -5.45
N ILE A 299 -10.90 -4.66 -5.44
CA ILE A 299 -10.82 -5.84 -6.32
C ILE A 299 -10.90 -5.41 -7.79
N PHE A 300 -11.78 -4.46 -8.12
CA PHE A 300 -11.85 -3.92 -9.48
C PHE A 300 -10.52 -3.30 -9.92
N TRP A 301 -9.88 -2.50 -9.06
CA TRP A 301 -8.55 -1.96 -9.35
C TRP A 301 -7.52 -3.07 -9.56
N CYS A 302 -7.52 -4.11 -8.72
CA CYS A 302 -6.62 -5.27 -8.87
C CYS A 302 -6.84 -6.01 -10.20
N ILE A 303 -8.09 -6.19 -10.63
CA ILE A 303 -8.42 -6.81 -11.94
C ILE A 303 -7.89 -5.94 -13.08
N VAL A 304 -8.13 -4.63 -13.01
CA VAL A 304 -7.61 -3.67 -14.01
C VAL A 304 -6.08 -3.72 -14.06
N PHE A 305 -5.42 -3.79 -12.90
CA PHE A 305 -3.97 -3.93 -12.81
C PHE A 305 -3.49 -5.21 -13.49
N LEU A 306 -4.11 -6.35 -13.22
CA LEU A 306 -3.74 -7.62 -13.84
C LEU A 306 -3.91 -7.56 -15.35
N ILE A 307 -5.08 -7.15 -15.84
CA ILE A 307 -5.39 -7.07 -17.27
C ILE A 307 -4.40 -6.16 -18.00
N THR A 308 -4.12 -4.98 -17.45
CA THR A 308 -3.23 -4.01 -18.10
C THR A 308 -1.76 -4.42 -18.05
N ASN A 309 -1.34 -5.23 -17.08
CA ASN A 309 0.02 -5.76 -16.98
C ASN A 309 0.20 -7.15 -17.60
N LEU A 310 -0.85 -7.79 -18.14
CA LEU A 310 -0.74 -9.10 -18.80
C LEU A 310 0.37 -9.19 -19.85
N PRO A 311 0.56 -8.20 -20.75
CA PRO A 311 1.66 -8.26 -21.72
C PRO A 311 3.04 -8.25 -21.06
N ALA A 312 3.23 -7.42 -20.04
CA ALA A 312 4.49 -7.35 -19.29
C ALA A 312 4.75 -8.66 -18.53
N ILE A 313 3.73 -9.21 -17.87
CA ILE A 313 3.79 -10.51 -17.20
C ILE A 313 4.11 -11.62 -18.20
N GLY A 314 3.48 -11.60 -19.38
CA GLY A 314 3.74 -12.57 -20.46
C GLY A 314 5.19 -12.55 -20.92
N CYS A 315 5.82 -11.38 -21.06
CA CYS A 315 7.24 -11.27 -21.34
C CYS A 315 8.10 -11.89 -20.23
N LEU A 316 7.78 -11.62 -18.96
CA LEU A 316 8.53 -12.15 -17.81
C LEU A 316 8.39 -13.68 -17.69
N VAL A 317 7.18 -14.21 -17.86
CA VAL A 317 6.93 -15.66 -17.88
C VAL A 317 7.64 -16.31 -19.06
N GLY A 318 7.65 -15.66 -20.23
CA GLY A 318 8.39 -16.14 -21.40
C GLY A 318 9.90 -16.26 -21.16
N ILE A 319 10.50 -15.29 -20.44
CA ILE A 319 11.90 -15.38 -20.01
C ILE A 319 12.10 -16.59 -19.08
N GLY A 320 11.28 -16.71 -18.04
CA GLY A 320 11.43 -17.77 -17.04
C GLY A 320 11.24 -19.18 -17.62
N VAL A 321 10.22 -19.38 -18.45
CA VAL A 321 9.88 -20.70 -19.00
C VAL A 321 10.84 -21.14 -20.10
N MET A 322 11.22 -20.23 -21.02
CA MET A 322 12.03 -20.63 -22.19
C MET A 322 13.53 -20.54 -21.94
N TYR A 323 13.98 -19.61 -21.10
CA TYR A 323 15.41 -19.32 -20.91
C TYR A 323 15.88 -19.50 -19.47
N GLY A 324 15.00 -19.90 -18.54
CA GLY A 324 15.34 -20.03 -17.12
C GLY A 324 16.54 -20.96 -16.87
N ASN A 325 16.54 -22.14 -17.48
CA ASN A 325 17.63 -23.12 -17.32
C ASN A 325 18.95 -22.63 -17.94
N ASP A 326 18.89 -22.05 -19.14
CA ASP A 326 20.08 -21.55 -19.83
C ASP A 326 20.71 -20.36 -19.07
N LEU A 327 19.86 -19.48 -18.53
CA LEU A 327 20.31 -18.36 -17.69
C LEU A 327 20.92 -18.87 -16.38
N ASP A 328 20.29 -19.85 -15.72
CA ASP A 328 20.83 -20.44 -14.50
C ASP A 328 22.20 -21.10 -14.73
N GLN A 329 22.33 -21.86 -15.82
CA GLN A 329 23.60 -22.46 -16.22
C GLN A 329 24.65 -21.39 -16.54
N PHE A 330 24.28 -20.32 -17.26
CA PHE A 330 25.17 -19.21 -17.58
C PHE A 330 25.69 -18.52 -16.31
N PHE A 331 24.80 -18.12 -15.39
CA PHE A 331 25.21 -17.46 -14.15
C PHE A 331 25.96 -18.40 -13.19
N SER A 332 25.62 -19.69 -13.18
CA SER A 332 26.38 -20.71 -12.45
C SER A 332 27.81 -20.84 -12.97
N ASN A 333 28.01 -20.81 -14.30
CA ASN A 333 29.34 -20.82 -14.91
C ASN A 333 30.12 -19.53 -14.61
N VAL A 334 29.48 -18.36 -14.60
CA VAL A 334 30.11 -17.09 -14.18
C VAL A 334 30.60 -17.21 -12.74
N ARG A 335 29.76 -17.69 -11.83
CA ARG A 335 30.12 -17.88 -10.43
C ARG A 335 31.27 -18.89 -10.27
N TYR A 336 31.22 -19.99 -10.99
CA TYR A 336 32.28 -21.00 -11.01
C TYR A 336 33.63 -20.40 -11.44
N ASN A 337 33.66 -19.62 -12.53
CA ASN A 337 34.87 -18.94 -12.99
C ASN A 337 35.39 -17.91 -11.96
N SER A 338 34.50 -17.21 -11.27
CA SER A 338 34.89 -16.29 -10.20
C SER A 338 35.57 -16.99 -9.02
N LEU A 339 35.16 -18.23 -8.69
CA LEU A 339 35.74 -19.03 -7.62
C LEU A 339 37.13 -19.55 -7.98
N ILE A 340 37.33 -20.00 -9.23
CA ILE A 340 38.67 -20.36 -9.75
C ILE A 340 39.61 -19.16 -9.60
N ALA A 341 39.20 -17.98 -10.08
CA ALA A 341 40.03 -16.78 -9.99
C ALA A 341 40.34 -16.37 -8.54
N ALA A 342 39.43 -16.62 -7.59
CA ALA A 342 39.65 -16.38 -6.17
C ALA A 342 40.74 -17.29 -5.59
N ASP A 343 40.62 -18.59 -5.86
CA ASP A 343 41.53 -19.62 -5.33
C ASP A 343 42.92 -19.54 -5.97
N GLU A 344 43.00 -19.27 -7.28
CA GLU A 344 44.27 -19.04 -7.98
C GLU A 344 44.98 -17.81 -7.44
N GLN A 345 44.25 -16.70 -7.23
CA GLN A 345 44.86 -15.50 -6.67
C GLN A 345 45.36 -15.74 -5.23
N ALA A 346 44.58 -16.44 -4.39
CA ALA A 346 44.99 -16.76 -3.03
C ALA A 346 46.28 -17.61 -3.02
N LYS A 347 46.40 -18.55 -3.96
CA LYS A 347 47.63 -19.32 -4.15
C LYS A 347 48.81 -18.42 -4.53
N THR A 348 48.64 -17.54 -5.52
CA THR A 348 49.70 -16.59 -5.93
C THR A 348 50.12 -15.70 -4.77
N GLU A 349 49.18 -15.15 -4.00
CA GLU A 349 49.49 -14.32 -2.82
C GLU A 349 50.21 -15.12 -1.72
N ALA A 350 49.87 -16.38 -1.52
CA ALA A 350 50.55 -17.25 -0.55
C ALA A 350 51.98 -17.58 -0.98
N GLU A 351 52.20 -17.82 -2.27
CA GLU A 351 53.52 -18.03 -2.87
C GLU A 351 54.39 -16.77 -2.77
N GLU A 352 53.83 -15.59 -3.10
CA GLU A 352 54.50 -14.29 -2.97
C GLU A 352 54.91 -13.98 -1.53
N ASN A 353 54.02 -14.26 -0.57
CA ASN A 353 54.26 -14.02 0.86
C ASN A 353 54.97 -15.16 1.59
N LYS A 354 55.35 -16.24 0.87
CA LYS A 354 56.06 -17.41 1.41
C LYS A 354 55.36 -18.07 2.61
N ILE A 355 54.03 -18.14 2.56
CA ILE A 355 53.23 -18.77 3.63
C ILE A 355 53.40 -20.29 3.52
N LYS A 356 54.03 -20.91 4.53
CA LYS A 356 54.41 -22.34 4.50
C LYS A 356 53.23 -23.31 4.66
N ASP A 357 52.17 -22.87 5.32
CA ASP A 357 51.02 -23.72 5.69
C ASP A 357 49.77 -23.40 4.85
N PHE A 358 49.94 -22.89 3.63
CA PHE A 358 48.81 -22.58 2.76
C PHE A 358 48.14 -23.86 2.25
N GLN A 359 46.86 -24.04 2.57
CA GLN A 359 46.04 -25.09 1.98
C GLN A 359 45.39 -24.56 0.70
N PRO A 360 45.63 -25.20 -0.47
CA PRO A 360 45.03 -24.77 -1.72
C PRO A 360 43.50 -24.92 -1.64
N GLY A 361 42.80 -23.91 -2.15
CA GLY A 361 41.34 -23.96 -2.30
C GLY A 361 40.88 -25.06 -3.26
N GLU A 362 39.62 -25.45 -3.15
CA GLU A 362 39.02 -26.55 -3.92
C GLU A 362 39.06 -26.32 -5.44
N PHE A 363 39.16 -25.07 -5.89
CA PHE A 363 39.11 -24.71 -7.31
C PHE A 363 40.48 -24.43 -7.94
N VAL A 364 41.58 -24.54 -7.18
CA VAL A 364 42.94 -24.37 -7.70
C VAL A 364 43.23 -25.38 -8.81
N GLY A 365 43.63 -24.89 -9.99
CA GLY A 365 44.02 -25.73 -11.14
C GLY A 365 42.85 -26.29 -11.94
N LYS A 366 41.60 -25.91 -11.63
CA LYS A 366 40.44 -26.21 -12.48
C LYS A 366 40.36 -25.20 -13.63
N GLU A 367 40.00 -25.66 -14.82
CA GLU A 367 39.89 -24.77 -15.98
C GLU A 367 38.59 -23.93 -15.97
N PRO A 368 38.65 -22.65 -16.40
CA PRO A 368 37.46 -21.81 -16.55
C PRO A 368 36.51 -22.38 -17.60
N ARG A 369 35.21 -22.33 -17.32
CA ARG A 369 34.18 -22.69 -18.30
C ARG A 369 34.00 -21.58 -19.32
N THR A 370 33.78 -21.96 -20.57
CA THR A 370 33.41 -21.02 -21.63
C THR A 370 32.01 -20.45 -21.38
N LEU A 371 31.86 -19.15 -21.63
CA LEU A 371 30.59 -18.45 -21.45
C LEU A 371 29.99 -18.15 -22.82
N ASP A 372 28.74 -18.55 -23.05
CA ASP A 372 28.00 -18.18 -24.26
C ASP A 372 27.11 -16.96 -23.99
N PRO A 373 27.50 -15.75 -24.44
CA PRO A 373 26.72 -14.54 -24.20
C PRO A 373 25.43 -14.49 -25.02
N LYS A 374 25.25 -15.35 -26.04
CA LYS A 374 24.05 -15.34 -26.90
C LYS A 374 22.78 -15.63 -26.11
N VAL A 375 22.89 -16.40 -25.03
CA VAL A 375 21.81 -16.73 -24.10
C VAL A 375 21.14 -15.47 -23.52
N LEU A 376 21.86 -14.35 -23.42
CA LEU A 376 21.33 -13.11 -22.85
C LEU A 376 20.52 -12.25 -23.85
N ILE A 377 20.63 -12.49 -25.15
CA ILE A 377 20.05 -11.62 -26.18
C ILE A 377 18.52 -11.61 -26.10
N VAL A 378 17.89 -12.79 -26.16
CA VAL A 378 16.43 -12.89 -26.17
C VAL A 378 15.81 -12.44 -24.85
N PRO A 379 16.34 -12.84 -23.66
CA PRO A 379 15.87 -12.29 -22.39
C PRO A 379 15.96 -10.77 -22.31
N SER A 380 17.02 -10.16 -22.84
CA SER A 380 17.18 -8.70 -22.87
C SER A 380 16.12 -8.00 -23.74
N ILE A 381 15.81 -8.58 -24.90
CA ILE A 381 14.75 -8.08 -25.79
C ILE A 381 13.38 -8.21 -25.12
N LEU A 382 13.07 -9.37 -24.54
CA LEU A 382 11.81 -9.57 -23.81
C LEU A 382 11.69 -8.64 -22.60
N TRP A 383 12.79 -8.39 -21.89
CA TRP A 383 12.82 -7.46 -20.77
C TRP A 383 12.58 -6.01 -21.21
N PHE A 384 13.15 -5.60 -22.35
CA PHE A 384 12.86 -4.30 -22.96
C PHE A 384 11.35 -4.14 -23.24
N PHE A 385 10.72 -5.15 -23.84
CA PHE A 385 9.27 -5.15 -24.08
C PHE A 385 8.46 -5.18 -22.78
N ALA A 386 8.91 -5.92 -21.76
CA ALA A 386 8.29 -5.91 -20.44
C ALA A 386 8.27 -4.49 -19.86
N CYS A 387 9.41 -3.78 -19.89
CA CYS A 387 9.51 -2.38 -19.48
C CYS A 387 8.60 -1.47 -20.32
N LEU A 388 8.53 -1.69 -21.63
CA LEU A 388 7.72 -0.90 -22.56
C LEU A 388 6.22 -1.04 -22.29
N PHE A 389 5.73 -2.24 -22.00
CA PHE A 389 4.33 -2.49 -21.66
C PHE A 389 3.97 -2.08 -20.24
N TYR A 390 4.90 -2.25 -19.31
CA TYR A 390 4.72 -1.88 -17.91
C TYR A 390 4.51 -0.38 -17.70
N ALA A 391 5.26 0.47 -18.41
CA ALA A 391 5.20 1.92 -18.23
C ALA A 391 3.81 2.56 -18.46
N PRO A 392 3.11 2.33 -19.59
CA PRO A 392 1.75 2.84 -19.79
C PRO A 392 0.76 2.19 -18.81
N ALA A 393 0.92 0.90 -18.51
CA ALA A 393 0.07 0.20 -17.54
C ALA A 393 0.16 0.82 -16.15
N MET A 394 1.36 1.18 -15.68
CA MET A 394 1.55 1.82 -14.38
C MET A 394 0.82 3.16 -14.28
N ILE A 395 0.94 4.03 -15.30
CA ILE A 395 0.28 5.34 -15.31
C ILE A 395 -1.23 5.21 -15.39
N PHE A 396 -1.70 4.26 -16.21
CA PHE A 396 -3.12 3.93 -16.30
C PHE A 396 -3.66 3.52 -14.92
N ASN A 397 -3.02 2.56 -14.26
CA ASN A 397 -3.41 2.08 -12.93
C ASN A 397 -3.33 3.16 -11.86
N ALA A 398 -2.33 4.05 -11.91
CA ALA A 398 -2.23 5.18 -11.01
C ALA A 398 -3.42 6.13 -11.14
N ARG A 399 -3.90 6.36 -12.38
CA ARG A 399 -5.10 7.17 -12.62
C ARG A 399 -6.37 6.49 -12.13
N VAL A 400 -6.52 5.19 -12.39
CA VAL A 400 -7.67 4.41 -11.87
C VAL A 400 -7.68 4.45 -10.33
N ASN A 401 -6.51 4.36 -9.69
CA ASN A 401 -6.39 4.49 -8.23
C ASN A 401 -6.82 5.89 -7.75
N GLY A 402 -6.38 6.95 -8.43
CA GLY A 402 -6.79 8.32 -8.14
C GLY A 402 -8.30 8.53 -8.28
N LEU A 403 -8.93 7.94 -9.31
CA LEU A 403 -10.38 7.96 -9.47
C LEU A 403 -11.08 7.19 -8.35
N MET A 404 -10.56 6.03 -7.97
CA MET A 404 -11.08 5.25 -6.84
C MET A 404 -11.06 6.08 -5.55
N ALA A 405 -9.93 6.76 -5.29
CA ALA A 405 -9.76 7.64 -4.15
C ALA A 405 -10.76 8.81 -4.13
N LEU A 406 -11.03 9.39 -5.30
CA LEU A 406 -11.96 10.51 -5.45
C LEU A 406 -13.42 10.09 -5.21
N HIS A 407 -13.84 8.95 -5.75
CA HIS A 407 -15.22 8.46 -5.61
C HIS A 407 -15.46 7.79 -4.25
N SER A 408 -14.44 7.20 -3.65
CA SER A 408 -14.52 6.51 -2.34
C SER A 408 -14.08 7.39 -1.16
N LYS A 409 -13.81 8.68 -1.40
CA LYS A 409 -13.31 9.64 -0.38
C LYS A 409 -14.03 9.60 0.98
N PRO A 410 -15.38 9.59 1.07
CA PRO A 410 -16.06 9.57 2.37
C PRO A 410 -15.83 8.27 3.15
N ASP A 411 -15.72 7.14 2.44
CA ASP A 411 -15.61 5.82 3.02
C ASP A 411 -14.14 5.46 3.34
N LEU A 412 -13.18 6.14 2.72
CA LEU A 412 -11.74 6.03 2.98
C LEU A 412 -11.30 6.63 4.33
N GLN A 413 -12.13 7.40 5.04
CA GLN A 413 -11.78 7.98 6.35
C GLN A 413 -10.42 8.74 6.36
N LEU A 414 -10.14 9.49 5.29
CA LEU A 414 -8.87 10.20 5.13
C LEU A 414 -8.71 11.32 6.18
N ILE A 415 -7.59 11.28 6.92
CA ILE A 415 -7.23 12.31 7.91
C ILE A 415 -6.44 13.41 7.21
N THR A 416 -7.12 14.49 6.82
CA THR A 416 -6.50 15.59 6.06
C THR A 416 -5.80 16.63 6.93
N LYS A 417 -6.08 16.64 8.24
CA LYS A 417 -5.46 17.55 9.21
C LYS A 417 -4.95 16.73 10.38
N ILE A 418 -3.70 16.95 10.77
CA ILE A 418 -3.18 16.43 12.05
C ILE A 418 -4.02 17.11 13.13
N GLN A 419 -4.70 16.34 13.98
CA GLN A 419 -5.39 16.94 15.12
C GLN A 419 -4.32 17.58 16.00
N GLU A 420 -4.38 18.89 16.15
CA GLU A 420 -3.55 19.59 17.13
C GLU A 420 -3.90 18.99 18.49
N THR A 421 -2.94 18.29 19.10
CA THR A 421 -3.08 17.82 20.47
C THR A 421 -3.16 19.07 21.34
N LYS A 422 -4.38 19.51 21.65
CA LYS A 422 -4.62 20.58 22.61
C LYS A 422 -3.99 20.12 23.92
N TYR A 423 -2.96 20.83 24.37
CA TYR A 423 -2.32 20.55 25.65
C TYR A 423 -3.38 20.61 26.75
N VAL A 424 -3.74 19.44 27.29
CA VAL A 424 -4.57 19.34 28.49
C VAL A 424 -3.61 19.42 29.66
N SER A 425 -3.78 20.39 30.54
CA SER A 425 -2.92 20.54 31.70
C SER A 425 -2.99 19.29 32.59
N LYS A 426 -1.85 18.90 33.19
CA LYS A 426 -1.74 17.74 34.08
C LYS A 426 -2.77 17.74 35.24
N ALA A 427 -3.33 18.92 35.58
CA ALA A 427 -4.38 19.08 36.59
C ALA A 427 -5.72 18.47 36.15
N VAL A 428 -6.17 18.75 34.92
CA VAL A 428 -7.45 18.25 34.37
C VAL A 428 -7.42 16.76 34.08
N GLN A 429 -6.23 16.22 33.75
CA GLN A 429 -6.04 14.79 33.50
C GLN A 429 -6.10 13.94 34.78
N LYS A 430 -5.80 14.54 35.94
CA LYS A 430 -5.97 13.87 37.25
C LYS A 430 -7.44 13.77 37.68
N GLU A 431 -8.29 14.69 37.23
CA GLU A 431 -9.72 14.73 37.60
C GLU A 431 -10.59 13.69 36.86
N THR A 432 -10.18 13.26 35.67
CA THR A 432 -11.02 12.40 34.80
C THR A 432 -10.89 10.90 35.07
N GLY A 433 -9.93 10.48 35.91
CA GLY A 433 -9.73 9.08 36.28
C GLY A 433 -9.35 8.15 35.09
N PRO A 434 -8.72 6.99 35.34
CA PRO A 434 -8.39 6.05 34.27
C PRO A 434 -9.67 5.37 33.73
N PRO A 435 -9.86 5.30 32.40
CA PRO A 435 -11.09 4.77 31.79
C PRO A 435 -11.27 3.24 31.89
N THR A 436 -10.29 2.50 32.42
CA THR A 436 -10.37 1.03 32.56
C THR A 436 -9.65 0.55 33.81
N ALA A 437 -10.28 -0.37 34.56
CA ALA A 437 -9.71 -0.98 35.76
C ALA A 437 -8.41 -1.72 35.42
N ARG A 438 -7.29 -1.15 35.89
CA ARG A 438 -5.91 -1.43 35.46
C ARG A 438 -5.45 -2.88 35.64
N TRP A 439 -5.98 -3.59 36.65
CA TRP A 439 -5.70 -5.02 36.86
C TRP A 439 -6.33 -5.92 35.78
N LYS A 440 -7.46 -5.49 35.18
CA LYS A 440 -8.12 -6.25 34.11
C LYS A 440 -7.29 -6.28 32.82
N LEU A 441 -6.52 -5.22 32.53
CA LEU A 441 -5.62 -5.16 31.37
C LEU A 441 -4.40 -6.08 31.55
N ALA A 442 -3.80 -6.09 32.74
CA ALA A 442 -2.71 -7.00 33.06
C ALA A 442 -3.18 -8.46 33.05
N LEU A 443 -4.31 -8.78 33.69
CA LEU A 443 -4.88 -10.12 33.67
C LEU A 443 -5.33 -10.55 32.26
N ALA A 444 -5.85 -9.63 31.44
CA ALA A 444 -6.16 -9.94 30.05
C ALA A 444 -4.90 -10.27 29.25
N GLY A 445 -3.82 -9.50 29.42
CA GLY A 445 -2.53 -9.78 28.78
C GLY A 445 -1.95 -11.13 29.21
N ILE A 446 -2.02 -11.46 30.51
CA ILE A 446 -1.58 -12.76 31.05
C ILE A 446 -2.45 -13.89 30.51
N GLY A 447 -3.77 -13.76 30.59
CA GLY A 447 -4.71 -14.81 30.14
C GLY A 447 -4.59 -15.10 28.65
N VAL A 448 -4.53 -14.05 27.81
CA VAL A 448 -4.33 -14.20 26.36
C VAL A 448 -2.94 -14.77 26.06
N GLY A 449 -1.90 -14.28 26.75
CA GLY A 449 -0.54 -14.78 26.59
C GLY A 449 -0.39 -16.25 26.94
N LEU A 450 -1.03 -16.73 28.00
CA LEU A 450 -1.05 -18.14 28.39
C LEU A 450 -1.77 -18.98 27.34
N VAL A 451 -2.97 -18.59 26.89
CA VAL A 451 -3.71 -19.35 25.86
C VAL A 451 -2.90 -19.46 24.57
N ILE A 452 -2.32 -18.37 24.10
CA ILE A 452 -1.48 -18.36 22.89
C ILE A 452 -0.20 -19.18 23.11
N GLY A 453 0.49 -18.98 24.23
CA GLY A 453 1.74 -19.66 24.57
C GLY A 453 1.55 -21.17 24.70
N THR A 454 0.49 -21.62 25.37
CA THR A 454 0.12 -23.04 25.47
C THR A 454 -0.25 -23.61 24.10
N GLY A 455 -0.97 -22.86 23.26
CA GLY A 455 -1.23 -23.26 21.88
C GLY A 455 0.06 -23.51 21.09
N PHE A 456 1.02 -22.59 21.18
CA PHE A 456 2.34 -22.78 20.55
C PHE A 456 3.12 -23.95 21.16
N PHE A 457 3.09 -24.14 22.48
CA PHE A 457 3.77 -25.26 23.15
C PHE A 457 3.42 -26.63 22.53
N PHE A 458 2.14 -26.86 22.24
CA PHE A 458 1.67 -28.10 21.62
C PHE A 458 1.88 -28.15 20.09
N LEU A 459 1.95 -27.00 19.43
CA LEU A 459 2.17 -26.93 17.97
C LEU A 459 3.64 -27.05 17.58
N ILE A 460 4.60 -26.79 18.48
CA ILE A 460 6.05 -26.86 18.23
C ILE A 460 6.50 -28.12 17.46
N PRO A 461 6.09 -29.35 17.80
CA PRO A 461 6.57 -30.55 17.07
C PRO A 461 6.05 -30.61 15.63
N ILE A 462 4.98 -29.88 15.31
CA ILE A 462 4.37 -29.83 13.96
C ILE A 462 4.91 -28.63 13.17
N LEU A 463 5.43 -27.61 13.86
CA LEU A 463 5.90 -26.39 13.21
C LEU A 463 7.27 -26.60 12.55
N PRO A 464 7.45 -26.14 11.29
CA PRO A 464 8.78 -26.09 10.68
C PRO A 464 9.74 -25.26 11.55
N MET A 465 10.96 -25.74 11.77
CA MET A 465 11.97 -25.04 12.58
C MET A 465 12.21 -23.59 12.14
N MET A 466 12.16 -23.33 10.83
CA MET A 466 12.27 -21.96 10.30
C MET A 466 11.11 -21.05 10.74
N LEU A 467 9.88 -21.55 10.75
CA LEU A 467 8.72 -20.79 11.22
C LEU A 467 8.83 -20.48 12.71
N LEU A 468 9.29 -21.45 13.49
CA LEU A 468 9.56 -21.28 14.90
C LEU A 468 10.58 -20.17 15.17
N TYR A 469 11.70 -20.14 14.42
CA TYR A 469 12.69 -19.07 14.52
C TYR A 469 12.14 -17.70 14.10
N VAL A 470 11.33 -17.64 13.04
CA VAL A 470 10.67 -16.39 12.60
C VAL A 470 9.73 -15.86 13.69
N LEU A 471 8.93 -16.74 14.30
CA LEU A 471 8.03 -16.38 15.39
C LEU A 471 8.81 -15.88 16.61
N LEU A 472 9.88 -16.59 17.01
CA LEU A 472 10.76 -16.14 18.09
C LEU A 472 11.40 -14.79 17.77
N PHE A 473 11.82 -14.55 16.54
CA PHE A 473 12.40 -13.27 16.11
C PHE A 473 11.38 -12.13 16.19
N ILE A 474 10.15 -12.34 15.72
CA ILE A 474 9.06 -11.35 15.81
C ILE A 474 8.77 -11.00 17.28
N VAL A 475 8.67 -12.02 18.13
CA VAL A 475 8.41 -11.85 19.56
C VAL A 475 9.56 -11.09 20.23
N ALA A 476 10.82 -11.45 19.93
CA ALA A 476 12.00 -10.76 20.44
C ALA A 476 12.06 -9.29 19.98
N PHE A 477 11.81 -9.01 18.69
CA PHE A 477 11.80 -7.65 18.16
C PHE A 477 10.69 -6.80 18.80
N THR A 478 9.52 -7.41 19.05
CA THR A 478 8.41 -6.74 19.74
C THR A 478 8.75 -6.43 21.20
N GLN A 479 9.42 -7.36 21.90
CA GLN A 479 9.91 -7.11 23.26
C GLN A 479 10.92 -5.96 23.29
N ILE A 480 11.86 -5.94 22.35
CA ILE A 480 12.85 -4.85 22.21
C ILE A 480 12.14 -3.51 21.97
N GLY A 481 11.14 -3.48 21.09
CA GLY A 481 10.34 -2.28 20.83
C GLY A 481 9.59 -1.77 22.08
N CYS A 482 8.95 -2.67 22.84
CA CYS A 482 8.27 -2.30 24.08
C CYS A 482 9.25 -1.81 25.15
N PHE A 483 10.41 -2.45 25.23
CA PHE A 483 11.48 -2.05 26.14
C PHE A 483 11.97 -0.63 25.83
N PHE A 484 12.33 -0.35 24.58
CA PHE A 484 12.78 1.00 24.19
C PHE A 484 11.69 2.06 24.31
N ALA A 485 10.43 1.73 24.00
CA ALA A 485 9.32 2.65 24.24
C ALA A 485 9.19 3.01 25.73
N THR A 486 9.40 2.03 26.61
CA THR A 486 9.39 2.25 28.06
C THR A 486 10.59 3.07 28.52
N LEU A 487 11.80 2.79 28.00
CA LEU A 487 12.99 3.60 28.30
C LEU A 487 12.86 5.04 27.84
N ALA A 488 12.28 5.27 26.65
CA ALA A 488 12.01 6.61 26.16
C ALA A 488 11.03 7.35 27.09
N LYS A 489 10.04 6.64 27.63
CA LYS A 489 9.11 7.20 28.62
C LYS A 489 9.82 7.53 29.95
N ILE A 490 10.65 6.63 30.48
CA ILE A 490 11.46 6.87 31.69
C ILE A 490 12.33 8.11 31.48
N ASN A 491 13.03 8.21 30.34
CA ASN A 491 13.87 9.37 30.03
C ASN A 491 13.07 10.68 30.02
N SER A 492 11.84 10.65 29.50
CA SER A 492 10.99 11.84 29.40
C SER A 492 10.42 12.32 30.74
N GLU A 493 10.14 11.42 31.69
CA GLU A 493 9.51 11.77 32.97
C GLU A 493 10.53 11.89 34.12
N GLU A 494 11.58 11.07 34.11
CA GLU A 494 12.54 10.91 35.22
C GLU A 494 13.98 11.26 34.83
N GLY A 495 14.24 11.48 33.54
CA GLY A 495 15.54 11.88 33.02
C GLY A 495 16.45 10.72 32.64
N LEU A 496 17.59 11.07 32.02
CA LEU A 496 18.48 10.13 31.35
C LEU A 496 19.11 9.10 32.30
N GLY A 497 19.45 9.49 33.54
CA GLY A 497 20.10 8.60 34.50
C GLY A 497 19.25 7.37 34.85
N LEU A 498 17.95 7.58 35.07
CA LEU A 498 17.01 6.48 35.40
C LEU A 498 16.64 5.67 34.15
N ALA A 499 16.69 6.27 32.96
CA ALA A 499 16.58 5.53 31.71
C ALA A 499 17.79 4.60 31.48
N ILE A 500 19.01 5.06 31.79
CA ILE A 500 20.21 4.21 31.75
C ILE A 500 20.10 3.08 32.78
N LEU A 501 19.62 3.36 33.99
CA LEU A 501 19.35 2.32 34.99
C LEU A 501 18.36 1.27 34.47
N GLY A 502 17.25 1.71 33.84
CA GLY A 502 16.29 0.81 33.21
C GLY A 502 16.86 0.02 32.05
N PHE A 503 17.86 0.55 31.34
CA PHE A 503 18.55 -0.18 30.27
C PHE A 503 19.33 -1.38 30.83
N PHE A 504 20.05 -1.18 31.94
CA PHE A 504 20.83 -2.25 32.58
C PHE A 504 19.98 -3.19 33.45
N ILE A 505 18.88 -2.70 34.01
CA ILE A 505 17.97 -3.46 34.87
C ILE A 505 16.60 -3.53 34.19
N SER A 506 16.43 -4.51 33.30
CA SER A 506 15.19 -4.66 32.52
C SER A 506 13.94 -4.82 33.38
N LEU A 507 14.07 -5.45 34.57
CA LEU A 507 13.00 -5.56 35.55
C LEU A 507 12.57 -4.18 36.10
N TYR A 508 13.52 -3.27 36.32
CA TYR A 508 13.21 -1.89 36.72
C TYR A 508 12.41 -1.19 35.63
N ALA A 509 12.86 -1.27 34.38
CA ALA A 509 12.14 -0.69 33.24
C ALA A 509 10.71 -1.27 33.12
N TYR A 510 10.55 -2.58 33.30
CA TYR A 510 9.25 -3.24 33.25
C TYR A 510 8.31 -2.76 34.37
N ILE A 511 8.80 -2.66 35.61
CA ILE A 511 8.02 -2.14 36.74
C ILE A 511 7.62 -0.68 36.48
N MET A 512 8.56 0.15 36.06
CA MET A 512 8.30 1.56 35.75
C MET A 512 7.31 1.75 34.60
N GLY A 513 7.38 0.89 33.58
CA GLY A 513 6.39 0.87 32.51
C GLY A 513 4.97 0.64 33.03
N TRP A 514 4.78 -0.26 33.99
CA TRP A 514 3.49 -0.46 34.65
C TRP A 514 3.10 0.69 35.59
N VAL A 515 4.07 1.37 36.20
CA VAL A 515 3.82 2.61 36.96
C VAL A 515 3.28 3.69 36.03
N TYR A 516 3.88 3.89 34.85
CA TYR A 516 3.40 4.86 33.86
C TYR A 516 2.12 4.45 33.17
N ALA A 517 1.86 3.15 32.99
CA ALA A 517 0.57 2.64 32.54
C ALA A 517 -0.59 3.06 33.46
N LYS A 518 -0.31 3.51 34.69
CA LYS A 518 -1.33 4.13 35.56
C LYS A 518 -1.80 5.47 34.99
N SER A 519 -0.90 6.34 34.58
CA SER A 519 -1.22 7.70 34.13
C SER A 519 -1.40 7.83 32.61
N ASP A 520 -0.80 6.93 31.82
CA ASP A 520 -0.72 7.01 30.37
C ASP A 520 -1.39 5.79 29.71
N LYS A 521 -2.43 6.05 28.90
CA LYS A 521 -3.23 5.01 28.25
C LYS A 521 -2.43 4.25 27.19
N ASP A 522 -1.55 4.95 26.47
CA ASP A 522 -0.74 4.34 25.41
C ASP A 522 0.28 3.39 26.03
N MET A 523 0.80 3.77 27.20
CA MET A 523 1.74 2.95 27.96
C MET A 523 1.08 1.68 28.51
N GLY A 524 -0.21 1.72 28.87
CA GLY A 524 -0.99 0.53 29.21
C GLY A 524 -1.09 -0.49 28.07
N GLY A 525 -1.25 -0.02 26.83
CA GLY A 525 -1.23 -0.89 25.65
C GLY A 525 0.14 -1.54 25.43
N THR A 526 1.21 -0.74 25.51
CA THR A 526 2.59 -1.22 25.37
C THR A 526 2.94 -2.28 26.42
N MET A 527 2.58 -2.06 27.70
CA MET A 527 2.87 -3.02 28.77
C MET A 527 2.09 -4.33 28.62
N MET A 528 0.85 -4.26 28.15
CA MET A 528 0.06 -5.47 27.86
C MET A 528 0.72 -6.30 26.75
N VAL A 529 1.13 -5.67 25.65
CA VAL A 529 1.85 -6.34 24.55
C VAL A 529 3.17 -6.92 25.05
N TRP A 530 3.94 -6.15 25.82
CA TRP A 530 5.22 -6.61 26.36
C TRP A 530 5.06 -7.85 27.23
N THR A 531 4.06 -7.85 28.12
CA THR A 531 3.75 -8.96 29.02
C THR A 531 3.33 -10.21 28.25
N LEU A 532 2.45 -10.05 27.25
CA LEU A 532 2.03 -11.12 26.36
C LEU A 532 3.24 -11.74 25.63
N CYS A 533 4.11 -10.90 25.07
CA CYS A 533 5.29 -11.36 24.36
C CYS A 533 6.30 -12.06 25.28
N ILE A 534 6.46 -11.63 26.54
CA ILE A 534 7.30 -12.33 27.52
C ILE A 534 6.75 -13.73 27.74
N ILE A 535 5.45 -13.87 28.07
CA ILE A 535 4.82 -15.17 28.34
C ILE A 535 4.91 -16.09 27.13
N VAL A 536 4.55 -15.59 25.93
CA VAL A 536 4.62 -16.39 24.70
C VAL A 536 6.05 -16.84 24.41
N SER A 537 7.04 -15.95 24.52
CA SER A 537 8.46 -16.31 24.30
C SER A 537 8.92 -17.38 25.28
N THR A 538 8.61 -17.23 26.57
CA THR A 538 8.98 -18.20 27.61
C THR A 538 8.32 -19.56 27.37
N MET A 539 7.03 -19.59 27.03
CA MET A 539 6.32 -20.83 26.71
C MET A 539 6.88 -21.50 25.46
N MET A 540 7.21 -20.73 24.42
CA MET A 540 7.85 -21.25 23.22
C MET A 540 9.21 -21.86 23.54
N GLN A 541 10.08 -21.15 24.26
CA GLN A 541 11.40 -21.65 24.66
C GLN A 541 11.31 -22.92 25.52
N LEU A 542 10.38 -22.96 26.48
CA LEU A 542 10.11 -24.16 27.28
C LEU A 542 9.63 -25.32 26.41
N GLY A 543 8.76 -25.06 25.43
CA GLY A 543 8.30 -26.09 24.49
C GLY A 543 9.43 -26.63 23.61
N VAL A 544 10.32 -25.77 23.10
CA VAL A 544 11.49 -26.22 22.34
C VAL A 544 12.40 -27.10 23.19
N ALA A 545 12.70 -26.66 24.42
CA ALA A 545 13.52 -27.43 25.34
C ALA A 545 12.88 -28.78 25.70
N TYR A 546 11.57 -28.79 26.00
CA TYR A 546 10.82 -29.99 26.33
C TYR A 546 10.84 -31.00 25.19
N HIS A 547 10.48 -30.59 23.97
CA HIS A 547 10.45 -31.49 22.81
C HIS A 547 11.84 -31.96 22.38
N ALA A 548 12.87 -31.14 22.55
CA ALA A 548 14.26 -31.56 22.32
C ALA A 548 14.68 -32.65 23.32
N VAL A 549 14.33 -32.52 24.60
CA VAL A 549 14.60 -33.54 25.63
C VAL A 549 13.78 -34.81 25.38
N ALA A 550 12.49 -34.69 25.04
CA ALA A 550 11.63 -35.83 24.74
C ALA A 550 12.18 -36.66 23.56
N LYS A 551 12.59 -35.98 22.49
CA LYS A 551 13.22 -36.63 21.33
C LYS A 551 14.54 -37.31 21.70
N ALA A 552 15.38 -36.65 22.51
CA ALA A 552 16.64 -37.24 22.98
C ALA A 552 16.42 -38.49 23.84
N ILE A 553 15.32 -38.55 24.63
CA ILE A 553 14.95 -39.72 25.43
C ILE A 553 14.45 -40.86 24.53
N GLU A 554 13.66 -40.57 23.49
CA GLU A 554 13.21 -41.58 22.51
C GLU A 554 14.37 -42.18 21.71
N GLU A 555 15.43 -41.40 21.46
CA GLU A 555 16.63 -41.85 20.73
C GLU A 555 17.63 -42.61 21.61
N LEU A 556 17.41 -42.71 22.94
CA LEU A 556 18.27 -43.54 23.79
C LEU A 556 18.09 -45.02 23.42
N PRO A 557 19.18 -45.75 23.13
CA PRO A 557 19.08 -47.17 22.85
C PRO A 557 18.43 -47.86 24.06
N ALA A 558 17.42 -48.69 23.79
CA ALA A 558 16.82 -49.52 24.82
C ALA A 558 17.96 -50.29 25.49
N VAL A 559 18.16 -50.05 26.79
CA VAL A 559 19.11 -50.83 27.58
C VAL A 559 18.62 -52.26 27.49
N GLU A 560 19.33 -53.10 26.73
CA GLU A 560 19.08 -54.53 26.70
C GLU A 560 19.09 -55.01 28.15
N ALA A 561 17.94 -55.50 28.61
CA ALA A 561 17.85 -56.14 29.91
C ALA A 561 18.95 -57.20 29.96
N PRO A 562 19.73 -57.31 31.06
CA PRO A 562 20.76 -58.32 31.15
C PRO A 562 20.14 -59.67 30.81
N ALA A 563 20.72 -60.34 29.82
CA ALA A 563 20.26 -61.65 29.38
C ALA A 563 20.07 -62.54 30.60
N ASP A 564 18.88 -63.14 30.68
CA ASP A 564 18.54 -64.10 31.73
C ASP A 564 19.66 -65.17 31.76
N PRO A 565 20.33 -65.45 32.90
CA PRO A 565 21.44 -66.41 32.95
C PRO A 565 21.04 -67.86 32.63
N ALA A 566 19.79 -68.09 32.20
CA ALA A 566 19.28 -69.38 31.74
C ALA A 566 19.60 -69.70 30.26
N ASP A 567 20.02 -68.72 29.45
CA ASP A 567 20.35 -68.92 28.02
C ASP A 567 21.86 -69.11 27.77
N VAL A 568 22.54 -69.90 28.61
CA VAL A 568 23.84 -70.47 28.27
C VAL A 568 23.61 -71.79 27.54
N PRO A 569 23.96 -71.92 26.25
CA PRO A 569 23.90 -73.21 25.55
C PRO A 569 24.78 -74.23 26.28
N ALA A 570 24.24 -75.43 26.52
CA ALA A 570 24.88 -76.52 27.25
C ALA A 570 26.17 -77.09 26.57
N ASP A 571 26.66 -76.45 25.52
CA ASP A 571 27.78 -76.93 24.70
C ASP A 571 29.13 -76.28 25.04
N GLN A 572 29.20 -75.46 26.10
CA GLN A 572 30.46 -74.85 26.58
C GLN A 572 30.91 -75.31 27.98
N ALA A 573 30.42 -76.46 28.46
CA ALA A 573 31.05 -77.15 29.59
C ALA A 573 32.17 -78.07 29.06
N ALA A 574 33.40 -77.55 28.99
CA ALA A 574 34.60 -78.37 28.79
C ALA A 574 34.96 -79.13 30.09
N PRO A 575 35.60 -80.32 30.00
CA PRO A 575 35.94 -81.18 31.13
C PRO A 575 37.03 -80.63 32.06
#